data_AF-A0A1U7GB48-F1
#
_entry.id   AF-A0A1U7GB48-F1
#
_cell.length_a   1.000
_cell.length_b   1.000
_cell.length_c   1.000
_cell.angle_alpha   90.00
_cell.angle_beta   90.00
_cell.angle_gamma   90.00
#
_symmetry.space_group_name_H-M   'P 1'
#
loop_
_entity.id
_entity.type
_entity.pdbx_description
1 polymer ?
#
loop_
_entity_poly.entity_id
_entity_poly.type
_entity_poly.pdbx_seq_one_letter_code
_entity_poly.pdbx_strand_id
1 'polypeptide(L)'
;MPLSTDVTLPRIAVPTFPDRCINCGTSKPGSHVRVGTNAIGWWTLVFWLPGRRFSVAVPACEPCRRRLVRRRWGRRIFEWSIGLMGVAAALYLLGSYRGPFKRWLALGIALACLLPWFIWQTLFPPPIDLTAYSDTVQYEFRDADYADEFVSLNV
;
A
#
# COMPACT_ATOMS: atom_id res chain seq x y z
N MET A 1 -1.20 -12.64 -17.57
CA MET A 1 -0.17 -12.75 -16.52
C MET A 1 -0.78 -12.17 -15.25
N PRO A 2 -0.73 -12.87 -14.12
CA PRO A 2 -1.24 -12.32 -12.86
C PRO A 2 -0.50 -11.00 -12.55
N LEU A 3 -1.23 -9.99 -12.09
CA LEU A 3 -0.68 -8.67 -11.74
C LEU A 3 0.23 -8.74 -10.50
N SER A 4 0.04 -9.77 -9.68
CA SER A 4 0.78 -10.05 -8.46
C SER A 4 0.70 -11.53 -8.09
N THR A 5 1.67 -12.00 -7.29
CA THR A 5 1.69 -13.35 -6.73
C THR A 5 1.57 -13.25 -5.21
N ASP A 6 0.55 -13.91 -4.66
CA ASP A 6 0.24 -13.88 -3.23
C ASP A 6 0.80 -15.11 -2.51
N VAL A 7 1.50 -14.87 -1.41
CA VAL A 7 2.01 -15.92 -0.52
C VAL A 7 1.48 -15.68 0.88
N THR A 8 0.86 -16.69 1.49
CA THR A 8 0.31 -16.59 2.85
C THR A 8 1.20 -17.36 3.82
N LEU A 9 1.67 -16.70 4.88
CA LEU A 9 2.40 -17.35 5.96
C LEU A 9 1.67 -17.17 7.30
N PRO A 10 1.83 -18.11 8.25
CA PRO A 10 1.40 -17.90 9.63
C PRO A 10 2.10 -16.69 10.23
N ARG A 11 1.38 -15.88 11.01
CA ARG A 11 1.92 -14.66 11.62
C ARG A 11 3.10 -14.91 12.57
N ILE A 12 3.18 -16.12 13.14
CA ILE A 12 4.23 -16.55 14.06
C ILE A 12 5.53 -16.89 13.31
N ALA A 13 5.43 -17.23 12.02
CA ALA A 13 6.60 -17.56 11.20
C ALA A 13 7.43 -16.30 10.94
N VAL A 14 8.75 -16.41 11.11
CA VAL A 14 9.69 -15.35 10.75
C VAL A 14 10.05 -15.53 9.28
N PRO A 15 9.61 -14.64 8.38
CA PRO A 15 9.81 -14.83 6.94
C PRO A 15 11.29 -14.68 6.57
N THR A 16 11.80 -15.63 5.80
CA THR A 16 13.14 -15.57 5.18
C THR A 16 13.01 -15.04 3.76
N PHE A 17 13.70 -13.95 3.44
CA PHE A 17 13.64 -13.34 2.11
C PHE A 17 14.83 -13.78 1.24
N PRO A 18 14.65 -13.93 -0.09
CA PRO A 18 15.74 -14.11 -1.04
C PRO A 18 16.83 -13.04 -0.92
N ASP A 19 18.12 -13.42 -1.07
CA ASP A 19 19.28 -12.50 -0.99
C ASP A 19 19.47 -11.67 -2.29
N ARG A 20 18.38 -11.09 -2.76
CA ARG A 20 18.33 -10.17 -3.91
C ARG A 20 17.37 -9.02 -3.66
N CYS A 21 17.60 -7.90 -4.34
CA CYS A 21 16.80 -6.70 -4.19
C CYS A 21 15.36 -6.92 -4.70
N ILE A 22 14.37 -6.69 -3.85
CA ILE A 22 12.93 -6.80 -4.18
C ILE A 22 12.45 -5.93 -5.35
N ASN A 23 13.18 -4.87 -5.71
CA ASN A 23 12.75 -3.96 -6.77
C ASN A 23 13.54 -4.09 -8.09
N CYS A 24 14.81 -4.48 -8.05
CA CYS A 24 15.67 -4.53 -9.25
C CYS A 24 16.37 -5.88 -9.46
N GLY A 25 16.17 -6.86 -8.58
CA GLY A 25 16.74 -8.20 -8.70
C GLY A 25 18.26 -8.30 -8.43
N THR A 26 18.95 -7.19 -8.14
CA THR A 26 20.39 -7.22 -7.85
C THR A 26 20.70 -8.13 -6.66
N SER A 27 21.62 -9.08 -6.84
CA SER A 27 22.10 -9.98 -5.79
C SER A 27 22.86 -9.21 -4.69
N LYS A 28 22.78 -9.71 -3.44
CA LYS A 28 23.46 -9.12 -2.27
C LYS A 28 23.21 -7.60 -2.11
N PRO A 29 21.96 -7.17 -1.90
CA PRO A 29 21.59 -5.75 -1.89
C PRO A 29 22.25 -4.92 -0.79
N GLY A 30 22.81 -5.56 0.25
CA GLY A 30 23.57 -4.91 1.34
C GLY A 30 22.77 -3.98 2.24
N SER A 31 21.47 -3.78 1.96
CA SER A 31 20.58 -2.92 2.73
C SER A 31 19.17 -3.51 2.78
N HIS A 32 18.36 -3.01 3.70
CA HIS A 32 16.98 -3.46 3.90
C HIS A 32 16.04 -2.27 3.98
N VAL A 33 14.80 -2.47 3.53
CA VAL A 33 13.69 -1.53 3.70
C VAL A 33 12.65 -2.14 4.63
N ARG A 34 12.23 -1.39 5.65
CA ARG A 34 11.13 -1.83 6.51
C ARG A 34 9.80 -1.61 5.79
N VAL A 35 9.07 -2.69 5.57
CA VAL A 35 7.69 -2.66 5.07
C VAL A 35 6.80 -3.04 6.23
N GLY A 36 5.72 -2.29 6.44
CA GLY A 36 4.84 -2.56 7.57
C GLY A 36 3.43 -2.12 7.28
N THR A 37 2.51 -2.85 7.90
CA THR A 37 1.07 -2.69 7.79
C THR A 37 0.48 -2.73 9.20
N ASN A 38 -0.77 -2.31 9.34
CA ASN A 38 -1.51 -2.52 10.59
C ASN A 38 -2.37 -3.76 10.40
N ALA A 39 -2.43 -4.61 11.43
CA ALA A 39 -3.30 -5.78 11.38
C ALA A 39 -4.76 -5.33 11.19
N ILE A 40 -5.44 -5.91 10.20
CA ILE A 40 -6.86 -5.69 9.95
C ILE A 40 -7.61 -6.77 10.74
N GLY A 41 -8.18 -6.38 11.88
CA GLY A 41 -9.02 -7.26 12.69
C GLY A 41 -10.48 -6.80 12.72
N TRP A 42 -11.37 -7.66 13.23
CA TRP A 42 -12.78 -7.30 13.47
C TRP A 42 -12.91 -6.00 14.28
N TRP A 43 -12.10 -5.84 15.32
CA TRP A 43 -12.09 -4.61 16.13
C TRP A 43 -11.64 -3.37 15.36
N THR A 44 -10.77 -3.52 14.35
CA THR A 44 -10.35 -2.40 13.47
C THR A 44 -11.52 -1.93 12.61
N LEU A 45 -12.38 -2.85 12.15
CA LEU A 45 -13.60 -2.51 11.41
C LEU A 45 -14.66 -1.87 12.31
N VAL A 46 -14.89 -2.42 13.51
CA VAL A 46 -15.96 -1.95 14.40
C VAL A 46 -15.60 -0.63 15.07
N PHE A 47 -14.35 -0.46 15.55
CA PHE A 47 -13.95 0.70 16.36
C PHE A 47 -13.07 1.69 15.59
N TRP A 48 -12.76 1.41 14.32
CA TRP A 48 -11.84 2.23 13.53
C TRP A 48 -10.45 2.42 14.20
N LEU A 49 -10.11 1.54 15.14
CA LEU A 49 -8.86 1.58 15.88
C LEU A 49 -7.77 0.83 15.12
N PRO A 50 -6.60 1.45 14.88
CA PRO A 50 -5.51 0.78 14.16
C PRO A 50 -5.07 -0.46 14.93
N GLY A 51 -5.06 -1.61 14.25
CA GLY A 51 -4.57 -2.86 14.83
C GLY A 51 -3.07 -2.83 15.11
N ARG A 52 -2.58 -3.89 15.75
CA ARG A 52 -1.14 -4.03 16.04
C ARG A 52 -0.31 -3.89 14.76
N ARG A 53 0.73 -3.07 14.82
CA ARG A 53 1.65 -2.85 13.71
C ARG A 53 2.46 -4.12 13.46
N PHE A 54 2.46 -4.58 12.22
CA PHE A 54 3.33 -5.65 11.74
C PHE A 54 4.35 -5.03 10.79
N SER A 55 5.62 -5.38 10.94
CA SER A 55 6.66 -4.88 10.04
C SER A 55 7.75 -5.91 9.84
N VAL A 56 8.20 -6.04 8.60
CA VAL A 56 9.28 -6.93 8.17
C VAL A 56 10.35 -6.11 7.44
N ALA A 57 11.59 -6.56 7.56
CA ALA A 57 12.71 -5.98 6.82
C ALA A 57 12.89 -6.78 5.52
N VAL A 58 12.75 -6.11 4.38
CA VAL A 58 12.86 -6.72 3.06
C VAL A 58 14.16 -6.26 2.40
N PRO A 59 14.93 -7.16 1.78
CA PRO A 59 16.21 -6.82 1.16
C PRO A 59 16.00 -5.88 -0.04
N ALA A 60 16.74 -4.77 -0.04
CA ALA A 60 16.65 -3.75 -1.08
C ALA A 60 17.99 -3.03 -1.24
N CYS A 61 18.38 -2.73 -2.47
CA CYS A 61 19.59 -1.95 -2.73
C CYS A 61 19.46 -0.53 -2.14
N GLU A 62 20.56 0.13 -1.70
CA GLU A 62 20.48 1.49 -1.14
C GLU A 62 19.74 2.52 -2.04
N PRO A 63 20.00 2.59 -3.37
CA PRO A 63 19.23 3.49 -4.22
C PRO A 63 17.76 3.08 -4.34
N CYS A 64 17.46 1.77 -4.34
CA CYS A 64 16.11 1.23 -4.33
C CYS A 64 15.36 1.61 -3.05
N ARG A 65 16.02 1.49 -1.89
CA ARG A 65 15.51 1.88 -0.58
C ARG A 65 15.10 3.34 -0.56
N ARG A 66 15.98 4.24 -1.02
CA ARG A 66 15.69 5.68 -1.12
C ARG A 66 14.51 5.95 -2.05
N ARG A 67 14.45 5.26 -3.20
CA ARG A 67 13.36 5.39 -4.17
C ARG A 67 12.02 4.92 -3.57
N LEU A 68 12.01 3.81 -2.84
CA LEU A 68 10.81 3.27 -2.19
C LEU A 68 10.33 4.18 -1.06
N VAL A 69 11.23 4.68 -0.22
CA VAL A 69 10.89 5.65 0.83
C VAL A 69 10.33 6.92 0.21
N ARG A 70 11.00 7.49 -0.82
CA ARG A 70 10.53 8.68 -1.52
C ARG A 70 9.15 8.46 -2.17
N ARG A 71 8.92 7.30 -2.79
CA ARG A 71 7.62 6.94 -3.36
C ARG A 71 6.52 6.86 -2.30
N ARG A 72 6.79 6.27 -1.13
CA ARG A 72 5.82 6.23 -0.02
C ARG A 72 5.48 7.62 0.50
N TRP A 73 6.48 8.46 0.70
CA TRP A 73 6.27 9.85 1.11
C TRP A 73 5.51 10.63 0.04
N GLY A 74 5.92 10.53 -1.23
CA GLY A 74 5.23 11.16 -2.35
C GLY A 74 3.78 10.71 -2.45
N ARG A 75 3.51 9.41 -2.27
CA ARG A 75 2.15 8.86 -2.26
C ARG A 75 1.31 9.48 -1.14
N ARG A 76 1.81 9.51 0.10
CA ARG A 76 1.10 10.15 1.22
C ARG A 76 0.86 11.64 0.99
N ILE A 77 1.87 12.37 0.50
CA ILE A 77 1.71 13.80 0.20
C ILE A 77 0.63 14.00 -0.87
N PHE A 78 0.63 13.16 -1.90
CA PHE A 78 -0.38 13.18 -2.95
C PHE A 78 -1.79 12.87 -2.40
N GLU A 79 -1.95 11.82 -1.58
CA GLU A 79 -3.20 11.50 -0.87
C GLU A 79 -3.74 12.69 -0.08
N TRP A 80 -2.88 13.28 0.78
CA TRP A 80 -3.25 14.42 1.60
C TRP A 80 -3.61 15.64 0.76
N SER A 81 -2.88 15.90 -0.32
CA SER A 81 -3.14 17.03 -1.21
C SER A 81 -4.49 16.92 -1.91
N ILE A 82 -4.82 15.74 -2.46
CA ILE A 82 -6.13 15.45 -3.07
C ILE A 82 -7.24 15.55 -2.03
N GLY A 83 -7.05 14.96 -0.84
CA GLY A 83 -8.04 15.01 0.24
C GLY A 83 -8.34 16.44 0.68
N LEU A 84 -7.31 17.25 0.93
CA LEU A 84 -7.45 18.65 1.32
C LEU A 84 -8.13 19.48 0.23
N MET A 85 -7.70 19.31 -1.03
CA MET A 85 -8.31 20.00 -2.17
C MET A 85 -9.78 19.60 -2.36
N GLY A 86 -10.10 18.31 -2.20
CA GLY A 86 -11.47 17.80 -2.29
C GLY A 86 -12.37 18.33 -1.19
N VAL A 87 -11.89 18.40 0.06
CA VAL A 87 -12.62 19.01 1.17
C VAL A 87 -12.84 20.50 0.95
N ALA A 88 -11.80 21.23 0.53
CA ALA A 88 -11.92 22.66 0.22
C ALA A 88 -12.94 22.92 -0.90
N ALA A 89 -12.88 22.14 -1.99
CA ALA A 89 -13.84 22.20 -3.09
C ALA A 89 -15.26 21.86 -2.63
N ALA A 90 -15.43 20.82 -1.81
CA ALA A 90 -16.73 20.44 -1.26
C ALA A 90 -17.32 21.55 -0.38
N LEU A 91 -16.55 22.13 0.54
CA LEU A 91 -17.00 23.22 1.41
C LEU A 91 -17.41 24.45 0.60
N TYR A 92 -16.59 24.85 -0.39
CA TYR A 92 -16.87 26.01 -1.23
C TYR A 92 -18.09 25.81 -2.12
N LEU A 93 -18.13 24.72 -2.89
CA LEU A 93 -19.17 24.46 -3.87
C LEU A 93 -20.51 24.08 -3.21
N LEU A 94 -20.49 23.21 -2.19
CA LEU A 94 -21.71 22.77 -1.51
C LEU A 94 -22.23 23.80 -0.49
N GLY A 95 -21.37 24.67 0.03
CA GLY A 95 -21.77 25.80 0.88
C GLY A 95 -22.49 26.88 0.09
N SER A 96 -22.01 27.16 -1.13
CA SER A 96 -22.57 28.22 -1.98
C SER A 96 -23.82 27.76 -2.76
N TYR A 97 -23.90 26.47 -3.11
CA TYR A 97 -24.98 25.93 -3.95
C TYR A 97 -26.19 25.46 -3.13
N ARG A 98 -27.38 26.02 -3.42
CA ARG A 98 -28.67 25.65 -2.78
C ARG A 98 -29.65 24.91 -3.71
N GLY A 99 -29.23 24.54 -4.92
CA GLY A 99 -30.11 23.89 -5.91
C GLY A 99 -30.36 22.40 -5.64
N PRO A 100 -31.32 21.79 -6.36
CA PRO A 100 -31.72 20.39 -6.18
C PRO A 100 -30.59 19.40 -6.53
N PHE A 101 -29.60 19.81 -7.32
CA PHE A 101 -28.47 18.98 -7.75
C PHE A 101 -27.34 18.85 -6.73
N LYS A 102 -27.50 19.38 -5.51
CA LYS A 102 -26.44 19.39 -4.49
C LYS A 102 -25.85 17.99 -4.22
N ARG A 103 -26.70 16.95 -4.21
CA ARG A 103 -26.26 15.55 -4.01
C ARG A 103 -25.39 15.04 -5.17
N TRP A 104 -25.77 15.33 -6.40
CA TRP A 104 -25.01 14.97 -7.60
C TRP A 104 -23.69 15.72 -7.69
N LEU A 105 -23.68 17.00 -7.31
CA LEU A 105 -22.47 17.80 -7.22
C LEU A 105 -21.49 17.21 -6.19
N ALA A 106 -21.99 16.83 -5.00
CA ALA A 106 -21.17 16.18 -3.98
C ALA A 106 -20.57 14.84 -4.47
N LEU A 107 -21.38 14.02 -5.15
CA LEU A 107 -20.92 12.77 -5.76
C LEU A 107 -19.86 13.01 -6.83
N GLY A 108 -20.05 14.02 -7.69
CA GLY A 108 -19.10 14.39 -8.74
C GLY A 108 -17.76 14.84 -8.18
N ILE A 109 -17.77 15.67 -7.12
CA ILE A 109 -16.54 16.08 -6.43
C ILE A 109 -15.82 14.88 -5.82
N ALA A 110 -16.55 13.98 -5.15
CA ALA A 110 -15.98 12.78 -4.56
C ALA A 110 -15.31 11.89 -5.62
N LEU A 111 -16.00 11.60 -6.72
CA LEU A 111 -15.45 10.83 -7.84
C LEU A 111 -14.23 11.51 -8.47
N ALA A 112 -14.29 12.82 -8.71
CA ALA A 112 -13.18 13.59 -9.27
C ALA A 112 -11.94 13.57 -8.36
N CYS A 113 -12.11 13.52 -7.04
CA CYS A 113 -10.99 13.40 -6.10
C CYS A 113 -10.44 11.96 -6.04
N LEU A 114 -11.31 10.96 -6.08
CA LEU A 114 -10.89 9.55 -6.01
C LEU A 114 -10.21 9.07 -7.29
N LEU A 115 -10.58 9.59 -8.45
CA LEU A 115 -10.10 9.09 -9.74
C LEU A 115 -8.58 9.23 -9.96
N PRO A 116 -7.94 10.40 -9.71
CA PRO A 116 -6.49 10.52 -9.79
C PRO A 116 -5.75 9.59 -8.81
N TRP A 117 -6.35 9.38 -7.63
CA TRP A 117 -5.81 8.46 -6.63
C TRP A 117 -5.80 7.01 -7.14
N PHE A 118 -6.92 6.54 -7.69
CA PHE A 118 -7.01 5.20 -8.31
C PHE A 118 -6.04 5.03 -9.47
N ILE A 119 -5.95 6.00 -10.38
CA ILE A 119 -5.01 5.96 -11.52
C ILE A 119 -3.56 5.85 -11.04
N TRP A 120 -3.20 6.60 -10.00
CA TRP A 120 -1.85 6.53 -9.45
C TRP A 120 -1.51 5.15 -8.88
N GLN A 121 -2.45 4.54 -8.14
CA GLN A 121 -2.25 3.21 -7.56
C GLN A 121 -2.06 2.12 -8.62
N THR A 122 -2.84 2.17 -9.70
CA THR A 122 -2.78 1.17 -10.78
C THR A 122 -1.51 1.30 -11.62
N LEU A 123 -1.06 2.52 -11.89
CA LEU A 123 0.15 2.76 -12.70
C LEU A 123 1.46 2.54 -11.93
N PHE A 124 1.44 2.68 -10.60
CA PHE A 124 2.64 2.59 -9.77
C PHE A 124 2.48 1.65 -8.56
N PRO A 125 2.21 0.35 -8.79
CA PRO A 125 2.09 -0.61 -7.71
C PRO A 125 3.41 -0.74 -6.93
N PRO A 126 3.34 -0.92 -5.60
CA PRO A 126 4.53 -1.21 -4.80
C PRO A 126 5.14 -2.56 -5.23
N PRO A 127 6.45 -2.78 -5.03
CA PRO A 127 7.08 -4.06 -5.37
C PRO A 127 6.66 -5.20 -4.43
N ILE A 128 6.28 -4.84 -3.20
CA ILE A 128 5.74 -5.75 -2.19
C ILE A 128 4.68 -5.01 -1.38
N ASP A 129 3.55 -5.66 -1.15
CA ASP A 129 2.54 -5.22 -0.19
C ASP A 129 2.30 -6.29 0.89
N LEU A 130 1.82 -5.84 2.05
CA LEU A 130 1.59 -6.69 3.22
C LEU A 130 0.20 -6.47 3.77
N THR A 131 -0.55 -7.56 3.89
CA THR A 131 -1.84 -7.57 4.57
C THR A 131 -1.77 -8.52 5.75
N ALA A 132 -1.78 -7.96 6.96
CA ALA A 132 -1.74 -8.75 8.19
C ALA A 132 -3.17 -8.96 8.71
N TYR A 133 -3.57 -10.22 8.86
CA TYR A 133 -4.80 -10.64 9.53
C TYR A 133 -4.49 -11.00 10.99
N SER A 134 -5.47 -11.59 11.71
CA SER A 134 -5.27 -12.05 13.08
C SER A 134 -4.11 -13.04 13.18
N ASP A 135 -4.14 -14.07 12.32
CA ASP A 135 -3.31 -15.29 12.43
C ASP A 135 -2.39 -15.52 11.23
N THR A 136 -2.64 -14.84 10.12
CA THR A 136 -1.88 -14.97 8.87
C THR A 136 -1.40 -13.62 8.37
N VAL A 137 -0.35 -13.64 7.57
CA VAL A 137 0.16 -12.49 6.82
C VAL A 137 0.19 -12.87 5.36
N GLN A 138 -0.51 -12.11 4.53
CA GLN A 138 -0.45 -12.18 3.08
C GLN A 138 0.63 -11.24 2.58
N TYR A 139 1.53 -11.79 1.78
CA TYR A 139 2.62 -11.11 1.09
C TYR A 139 2.26 -11.06 -0.38
N GLU A 140 2.05 -9.86 -0.92
CA GLU A 140 1.74 -9.65 -2.33
C GLU A 140 3.01 -9.17 -3.03
N PHE A 141 3.53 -9.99 -3.94
CA PHE A 141 4.75 -9.69 -4.71
C PHE A 141 4.40 -9.28 -6.13
N ARG A 142 5.06 -8.21 -6.62
CA ARG A 142 4.94 -7.80 -8.03
C ARG A 142 5.73 -8.70 -8.98
N ASP A 143 6.79 -9.33 -8.49
CA ASP A 143 7.70 -10.19 -9.25
C ASP A 143 7.43 -11.65 -8.88
N ALA A 144 6.91 -12.43 -9.83
CA ALA A 144 6.55 -13.83 -9.63
C ALA A 144 7.76 -14.70 -9.30
N ASP A 145 8.89 -14.48 -9.97
CA ASP A 145 10.12 -15.25 -9.72
C ASP A 145 10.66 -14.99 -8.31
N TYR A 146 10.42 -13.78 -7.77
CA TYR A 146 10.78 -13.45 -6.39
C TYR A 146 9.85 -14.15 -5.40
N ALA A 147 8.55 -14.22 -5.71
CA ALA A 147 7.58 -14.93 -4.89
C ALA A 147 7.89 -16.43 -4.80
N ASP A 148 8.26 -17.06 -5.92
CA ASP A 148 8.59 -18.49 -5.97
C ASP A 148 9.83 -18.82 -5.13
N GLU A 149 10.87 -17.98 -5.20
CA GLU A 149 12.07 -18.11 -4.35
C GLU A 149 11.74 -17.84 -2.88
N PHE A 150 10.82 -16.91 -2.60
CA PHE A 150 10.34 -16.68 -1.24
C PHE A 150 9.59 -17.90 -0.69
N VAL A 151 8.76 -18.55 -1.51
CA VAL A 151 8.04 -19.78 -1.12
C VAL A 151 9.03 -20.90 -0.80
N SER A 152 10.03 -21.12 -1.66
CA SER A 152 11.01 -22.19 -1.44
C SER A 152 11.87 -22.03 -0.17
N LEU A 153 11.97 -20.81 0.37
CA LEU A 153 12.67 -20.52 1.61
C LEU A 153 11.80 -20.60 2.87
N ASN A 154 10.47 -20.71 2.75
CA ASN A 154 9.53 -20.63 3.88
C ASN A 154 8.53 -21.79 3.98
N VAL A 155 8.52 -22.72 3.02
CA VAL A 155 7.78 -23.99 3.05
C VAL A 155 8.66 -25.08 3.62
#